data_AF-A0A973XWP4-F1
#
_entry.id   AF-A0A973XWP4-F1
#
_cell.length_a   1.000
_cell.length_b   1.000
_cell.length_c   1.000
_cell.angle_alpha   90.00
_cell.angle_beta   90.00
_cell.angle_gamma   90.00
#
_symmetry.space_group_name_H-M   'P 1'
#
loop_
_entity.id
_entity.type
_entity.pdbx_description
1 polymer ?
#
loop_
_entity_poly.entity_id
_entity_poly.type
_entity_poly.pdbx_seq_one_letter_code
_entity_poly.pdbx_strand_id
1 'polypeptide(L)'
;MTTNERQGEQRIGVRVHEDVAFVFKGLAARRAAPEFSSGAAAAYEWAMGHAERSPVTGAGADGIPGLRLLTAEVDAAVVQLDDPTLQAGKRDYVRGVHDALAWVCGYSDHVA
;
A
#
# COMPACT_ATOMS: atom_id res chain seq x y z
N MET A 1 0.98 -29.93 -6.92
CA MET A 1 1.80 -29.44 -5.80
C MET A 1 2.66 -28.30 -6.35
N THR A 2 2.50 -27.01 -6.06
CA THR A 2 2.01 -26.30 -4.86
C THR A 2 2.03 -24.78 -5.16
N THR A 3 1.17 -24.24 -6.03
CA THR A 3 1.15 -22.77 -6.25
C THR A 3 0.51 -22.04 -5.06
N ASN A 4 -0.47 -22.68 -4.42
CA ASN A 4 -1.23 -22.10 -3.31
C ASN A 4 -0.42 -22.05 -2.00
N GLU A 5 0.36 -23.09 -1.68
CA GLU A 5 1.12 -23.14 -0.41
C GLU A 5 2.33 -22.19 -0.40
N ARG A 6 2.92 -21.88 -1.57
CA ARG A 6 4.06 -20.93 -1.65
C ARG A 6 3.62 -19.48 -1.48
N GLN A 7 2.38 -19.14 -1.82
CA GLN A 7 1.86 -17.79 -1.66
C GLN A 7 1.55 -17.50 -0.19
N GLY A 8 1.07 -18.49 0.58
CA GLY A 8 0.83 -18.35 2.02
C GLY A 8 2.08 -18.09 2.87
N GLU A 9 3.28 -18.42 2.38
CA GLU A 9 4.55 -18.10 3.05
C GLU A 9 5.23 -16.84 2.49
N GLN A 10 4.81 -16.39 1.30
CA GLN A 10 5.39 -15.22 0.64
C GLN A 10 5.05 -13.96 1.44
N ARG A 11 6.07 -13.17 1.75
CA ARG A 11 5.91 -11.91 2.47
C ARG A 11 5.82 -10.72 1.51
N ILE A 12 4.93 -9.80 1.85
CA ILE A 12 4.86 -8.46 1.28
C ILE A 12 5.21 -7.50 2.41
N GLY A 13 6.35 -6.81 2.29
CA GLY A 13 6.96 -6.11 3.41
C GLY A 13 7.22 -7.09 4.57
N VAL A 14 6.56 -6.89 5.71
CA VAL A 14 6.63 -7.79 6.88
C VAL A 14 5.36 -8.62 7.07
N ARG A 15 4.33 -8.39 6.28
CA ARG A 15 3.03 -9.10 6.36
C ARG A 15 3.02 -10.32 5.44
N VAL A 16 2.18 -11.29 5.78
CA VAL A 16 1.95 -12.45 4.92
C VAL A 16 1.08 -12.02 3.75
N HIS A 17 1.35 -12.54 2.55
CA HIS A 17 0.60 -12.20 1.35
C HIS A 17 -0.92 -12.37 1.53
N GLU A 18 -1.35 -13.47 2.18
CA GLU A 18 -2.78 -13.74 2.45
C GLU A 18 -3.45 -12.66 3.30
N ASP A 19 -2.75 -12.12 4.32
CA ASP A 19 -3.27 -11.03 5.14
C ASP A 19 -3.49 -9.77 4.31
N VAL A 20 -2.52 -9.44 3.45
CA VAL A 20 -2.59 -8.27 2.55
C VAL A 20 -3.74 -8.45 1.55
N ALA A 21 -3.89 -9.62 0.96
CA ALA A 21 -4.97 -9.93 0.03
C ALA A 21 -6.36 -9.89 0.70
N PHE A 22 -6.47 -10.41 1.93
CA PHE A 22 -7.71 -10.37 2.70
C PHE A 22 -8.13 -8.92 3.01
N VAL A 23 -7.19 -8.12 3.48
CA VAL A 23 -7.41 -6.69 3.76
C VAL A 23 -7.80 -5.93 2.50
N PHE A 24 -7.09 -6.16 1.38
CA PHE A 24 -7.36 -5.50 0.11
C PHE A 24 -8.79 -5.80 -0.38
N LYS A 25 -9.21 -7.06 -0.34
CA LYS A 25 -10.56 -7.47 -0.71
C LYS A 25 -11.64 -6.82 0.17
N GLY A 26 -11.34 -6.59 1.45
CA GLY A 26 -12.24 -5.97 2.42
C GLY A 26 -12.33 -4.44 2.33
N LEU A 27 -11.46 -3.78 1.58
CA LEU A 27 -11.34 -2.32 1.57
C LEU A 27 -12.63 -1.62 1.11
N ALA A 28 -13.33 -2.19 0.12
CA ALA A 28 -14.59 -1.65 -0.39
C ALA A 28 -15.74 -1.63 0.66
N ALA A 29 -15.63 -2.45 1.72
CA ALA A 29 -16.61 -2.47 2.80
C ALA A 29 -16.35 -1.41 3.89
N ARG A 30 -15.17 -0.76 3.88
CA ARG A 30 -14.82 0.29 4.85
C ARG A 30 -15.47 1.62 4.46
N ARG A 31 -16.02 2.32 5.46
CA ARG A 31 -16.55 3.68 5.28
C ARG A 31 -15.41 4.69 5.44
N ALA A 32 -14.71 4.99 4.35
CA ALA A 32 -13.74 6.07 4.27
C ALA A 32 -14.06 7.02 3.11
N ALA A 33 -13.37 8.17 3.04
CA ALA A 33 -13.48 9.08 1.91
C ALA A 33 -13.05 8.38 0.60
N PRO A 34 -13.69 8.63 -0.55
CA PRO A 34 -13.40 7.94 -1.81
C PRO A 34 -11.92 8.01 -2.20
N GLU A 35 -11.29 9.18 -2.05
CA GLU A 35 -9.89 9.41 -2.41
C GLU A 35 -8.94 8.64 -1.49
N PHE A 36 -9.22 8.60 -0.19
CA PHE A 36 -8.47 7.79 0.76
C PHE A 36 -8.54 6.30 0.40
N SER A 37 -9.75 5.77 0.17
CA SER A 37 -9.94 4.38 -0.23
C SER A 37 -9.23 4.06 -1.54
N SER A 38 -9.24 4.99 -2.50
CA SER A 38 -8.51 4.85 -3.76
C SER A 38 -6.99 4.81 -3.55
N GLY A 39 -6.45 5.61 -2.64
CA GLY A 39 -5.03 5.59 -2.28
C GLY A 39 -4.61 4.28 -1.62
N ALA A 40 -5.38 3.83 -0.63
CA ALA A 40 -5.13 2.55 0.03
C ALA A 40 -5.22 1.36 -0.95
N ALA A 41 -6.20 1.39 -1.87
CA ALA A 41 -6.33 0.36 -2.91
C ALA A 41 -5.08 0.32 -3.81
N ALA A 42 -4.66 1.48 -4.33
CA ALA A 42 -3.49 1.58 -5.20
C ALA A 42 -2.20 1.10 -4.50
N ALA A 43 -2.05 1.39 -3.20
CA ALA A 43 -0.94 0.90 -2.40
C ALA A 43 -0.94 -0.63 -2.29
N TYR A 44 -2.08 -1.27 -2.00
CA TYR A 44 -2.17 -2.73 -1.93
C TYR A 44 -1.98 -3.39 -3.30
N GLU A 45 -2.54 -2.83 -4.37
CA GLU A 45 -2.31 -3.30 -5.74
C GLU A 45 -0.82 -3.31 -6.09
N TRP A 46 -0.13 -2.20 -5.83
CA TRP A 46 1.31 -2.12 -6.06
C TRP A 46 2.10 -3.07 -5.15
N ALA A 47 1.78 -3.13 -3.85
CA ALA A 47 2.46 -4.01 -2.91
C ALA A 47 2.29 -5.50 -3.25
N MET A 48 1.16 -5.90 -3.83
CA MET A 48 0.95 -7.27 -4.36
C MET A 48 1.55 -7.50 -5.75
N GLY A 49 2.17 -6.48 -6.36
CA GLY A 49 2.73 -6.56 -7.71
C GLY A 49 1.67 -6.58 -8.82
N HIS A 50 0.44 -6.15 -8.54
CA HIS A 50 -0.63 -6.00 -9.53
C HIS A 50 -0.52 -4.68 -10.31
N ALA A 51 0.26 -3.73 -9.81
CA ALA A 51 0.61 -2.49 -10.50
C ALA A 51 2.14 -2.40 -10.65
N GLU A 52 2.61 -1.94 -11.82
CA GLU A 52 4.05 -1.80 -12.11
C GLU A 52 4.66 -0.54 -11.50
N ARG A 53 3.83 0.46 -11.18
CA ARG A 53 4.26 1.81 -10.76
C ARG A 53 3.72 2.12 -9.36
N SER A 54 4.57 2.70 -8.53
CA SER A 54 4.19 3.13 -7.19
C SER A 54 3.25 4.36 -7.23
N PRO A 55 2.32 4.49 -6.27
CA PRO A 55 1.23 5.48 -6.34
C PRO A 55 1.65 6.94 -6.07
N VAL A 56 2.73 7.18 -5.33
CA VAL A 56 3.24 8.51 -4.95
C VAL A 56 4.41 8.92 -5.83
N THR A 57 5.44 8.08 -5.92
CA THR A 57 6.68 8.44 -6.66
C THR A 57 6.65 7.98 -8.12
N GLY A 58 5.78 7.03 -8.46
CA GLY A 58 5.80 6.38 -9.75
C GLY A 58 7.07 5.53 -9.94
N ALA A 59 7.71 5.03 -8.89
CA ALA A 59 8.83 4.11 -9.02
C ALA A 59 8.36 2.76 -9.63
N GLY A 60 9.18 2.16 -10.49
CA GLY A 60 8.89 0.87 -11.09
C GLY A 60 9.24 -0.31 -10.19
N ALA A 61 8.47 -1.41 -10.29
CA ALA A 61 8.81 -2.70 -9.68
C ALA A 61 8.48 -3.86 -10.63
N ASP A 62 9.41 -4.81 -10.76
CA ASP A 62 9.17 -6.06 -11.51
C ASP A 62 8.50 -7.08 -10.57
N GLY A 63 7.17 -7.05 -10.49
CA GLY A 63 6.37 -7.89 -9.58
C GLY A 63 6.26 -7.29 -8.17
N ILE A 64 6.33 -8.13 -7.12
CA ILE A 64 6.17 -7.68 -5.74
C ILE A 64 7.37 -6.81 -5.33
N PRO A 65 7.17 -5.54 -4.96
CA PRO A 65 8.26 -4.66 -4.54
C PRO A 65 8.91 -5.18 -3.24
N GLY A 66 10.24 -5.16 -3.20
CA GLY A 66 10.98 -5.49 -1.98
C GLY A 66 10.79 -4.43 -0.89
N LEU A 67 11.02 -4.82 0.38
CA LEU A 67 10.80 -3.96 1.55
C LEU A 67 11.46 -2.57 1.44
N ARG A 68 12.67 -2.48 0.86
CA ARG A 68 13.34 -1.18 0.66
C ARG A 68 12.50 -0.22 -0.19
N LEU A 69 11.88 -0.72 -1.26
CA LEU A 69 11.10 0.11 -2.18
C LEU A 69 9.76 0.49 -1.55
N LEU A 70 9.13 -0.43 -0.82
CA LEU A 70 7.93 -0.16 -0.02
C LEU A 70 8.19 0.94 1.02
N THR A 71 9.28 0.85 1.79
CA THR A 71 9.67 1.88 2.77
C THR A 71 9.95 3.23 2.10
N ALA A 72 10.66 3.26 0.97
CA ALA A 72 10.93 4.50 0.25
C ALA A 72 9.64 5.20 -0.20
N GLU A 73 8.61 4.43 -0.57
CA GLU A 73 7.30 4.98 -0.92
C GLU A 73 6.55 5.55 0.29
N VAL A 74 6.66 4.90 1.46
CA VAL A 74 6.14 5.43 2.74
C VAL A 74 6.81 6.77 3.06
N ASP A 75 8.13 6.84 2.98
CA ASP A 75 8.90 8.07 3.24
C ASP A 75 8.49 9.19 2.27
N ALA A 76 8.29 8.88 0.99
CA ALA A 76 7.82 9.84 0.00
C ALA A 76 6.39 10.34 0.29
N ALA A 77 5.50 9.47 0.78
CA ALA A 77 4.16 9.86 1.19
C ALA A 77 4.20 10.83 2.37
N VAL A 78 5.06 10.60 3.37
CA VAL A 78 5.28 11.54 4.49
C VAL A 78 5.71 12.92 3.97
N VAL A 79 6.74 12.96 3.12
CA VAL A 79 7.23 14.21 2.52
C VAL A 79 6.12 14.95 1.76
N GLN A 80 5.28 14.23 1.03
CA GLN A 80 4.19 14.86 0.29
C GLN A 80 3.06 15.35 1.21
N LEU A 81 2.76 14.65 2.31
CA LEU A 81 1.75 15.07 3.29
C LEU A 81 2.16 16.33 4.05
N ASP A 82 3.46 16.54 4.24
CA ASP A 82 4.03 17.74 4.86
C ASP A 82 3.91 18.99 3.96
N ASP A 83 3.57 18.85 2.68
CA ASP A 83 3.31 19.98 1.78
C ASP A 83 1.97 20.67 2.14
N PRO A 84 1.99 21.91 2.66
CA PRO A 84 0.76 22.62 3.02
C PRO A 84 -0.09 22.98 1.79
N THR A 85 0.53 23.06 0.61
CA THR A 85 -0.14 23.42 -0.65
C THR A 85 -0.86 22.25 -1.32
N LEU A 86 -0.71 21.03 -0.78
CA LEU A 86 -1.35 19.85 -1.31
C LEU A 86 -2.88 19.96 -1.25
N GLN A 87 -3.52 19.76 -2.40
CA GLN A 87 -4.98 19.77 -2.53
C GLN A 87 -5.62 18.68 -1.64
N ALA A 88 -6.79 18.98 -1.05
CA ALA A 88 -7.44 18.10 -0.07
C ALA A 88 -7.63 16.66 -0.56
N GLY A 89 -8.22 16.46 -1.76
CA GLY A 89 -8.41 15.12 -2.31
C GLY A 89 -7.11 14.37 -2.57
N LYS A 90 -6.06 15.06 -3.02
CA LYS A 90 -4.73 14.47 -3.20
C LYS A 90 -4.09 14.12 -1.85
N ARG A 91 -4.28 14.97 -0.82
CA ARG A 91 -3.84 14.68 0.55
C ARG A 91 -4.53 13.43 1.11
N ASP A 92 -5.83 13.29 0.89
CA ASP A 92 -6.59 12.10 1.31
C ASP A 92 -6.10 10.83 0.60
N TYR A 93 -5.85 10.91 -0.71
CA TYR A 93 -5.25 9.82 -1.47
C TYR A 93 -3.87 9.41 -0.92
N VAL A 94 -2.96 10.37 -0.74
CA VAL A 94 -1.59 10.10 -0.24
C VAL A 94 -1.64 9.54 1.19
N ARG A 95 -2.58 10.00 2.02
CA ARG A 95 -2.80 9.45 3.35
C ARG A 95 -3.25 7.98 3.29
N GLY A 96 -4.16 7.63 2.39
CA GLY A 96 -4.56 6.25 2.17
C GLY A 96 -3.39 5.35 1.74
N VAL A 97 -2.53 5.85 0.84
CA VAL A 97 -1.29 5.16 0.45
C VAL A 97 -0.37 4.94 1.65
N HIS A 98 -0.10 6.01 2.39
CA HIS A 98 0.78 5.99 3.56
C HIS A 98 0.30 4.95 4.59
N ASP A 99 -0.98 5.00 4.98
CA ASP A 99 -1.50 4.14 6.05
C ASP A 99 -1.46 2.66 5.64
N ALA A 100 -1.79 2.36 4.38
CA ALA A 100 -1.72 1.00 3.85
C ALA A 100 -0.27 0.47 3.82
N LEU A 101 0.67 1.25 3.29
CA LEU A 101 2.07 0.84 3.19
C LEU A 101 2.79 0.83 4.55
N ALA A 102 2.42 1.71 5.48
CA ALA A 102 2.91 1.69 6.85
C ALA A 102 2.52 0.39 7.56
N TRP A 103 1.29 -0.09 7.36
CA TRP A 103 0.86 -1.40 7.86
C TRP A 103 1.60 -2.56 7.21
N VAL A 104 1.77 -2.55 5.87
CA VAL A 104 2.54 -3.57 5.13
C VAL A 104 4.01 -3.63 5.59
N CYS A 105 4.62 -2.48 5.85
CA CYS A 105 6.00 -2.37 6.31
C CYS A 105 6.16 -2.63 7.82
N GLY A 106 5.06 -2.72 8.58
CA GLY A 106 5.08 -2.98 10.02
C GLY A 106 5.34 -1.76 10.89
N TYR A 107 5.20 -0.55 10.33
CA TYR A 107 5.23 0.71 11.10
C TYR A 107 3.91 0.98 11.84
N SER A 108 2.84 0.28 11.45
CA SER A 108 1.53 0.34 12.08
C SER A 108 0.92 -1.06 12.18
N ASP A 109 0.19 -1.31 13.27
CA ASP A 109 -0.68 -2.49 13.41
C ASP A 109 -2.14 -2.19 13.03
N HIS A 110 -2.46 -0.92 12.75
CA HIS A 110 -3.76 -0.50 12.27
C HIS A 110 -3.82 -0.61 10.75
N VAL A 111 -4.84 -1.32 10.28
CA VAL A 111 -5.14 -1.42 8.85
C VAL A 111 -5.86 -0.16 8.38
N ALA A 112 -5.44 0.37 7.22
CA ALA A 112 -6.08 1.49 6.51
C ALA A 112 -7.53 1.19 6.08
#